data_AF-A0A1X2KYA7-F1
#
_entry.id   AF-A0A1X2KYA7-F1
#
_cell.length_a   1.000
_cell.length_b   1.000
_cell.length_c   1.000
_cell.angle_alpha   90.00
_cell.angle_beta   90.00
_cell.angle_gamma   90.00
#
_symmetry.space_group_name_H-M   'P 1'
#
loop_
_entity.id
_entity.type
_entity.pdbx_description
1 polymer ?
#
loop_
_entity_poly.entity_id
_entity_poly.type
_entity_poly.pdbx_seq_one_letter_code
_entity_poly.pdbx_strand_id
1 'polypeptide(L)'
;MPAVNTAEWLMAIDAHPDTIDTDLVVATTLANGDAEVQGVDPAIVTDSVEELIALGFLESVLAADHPNGEEHLLALCFPRIH
;
A
#
# COMPACT_ATOMS: atom_id res chain seq x y z
N MET A 1 -16.76 6.30 1.83
CA MET A 1 -16.11 5.09 1.30
C MET A 1 -16.30 3.98 2.32
N PRO A 2 -16.75 2.76 1.95
CA PRO A 2 -16.69 1.65 2.89
C PRO A 2 -15.24 1.45 3.34
N ALA A 3 -15.01 1.22 4.62
CA ALA A 3 -13.68 0.90 5.13
C ALA A 3 -13.19 -0.38 4.44
N VAL A 4 -11.99 -0.34 3.85
CA VAL A 4 -11.39 -1.53 3.24
C VAL A 4 -11.17 -2.56 4.33
N ASN A 5 -11.66 -3.78 4.12
CA ASN A 5 -11.37 -4.90 4.99
C ASN A 5 -9.91 -5.32 4.75
N THR A 6 -9.04 -5.01 5.71
CA THR A 6 -7.61 -5.30 5.64
C THR A 6 -7.31 -6.77 5.33
N ALA A 7 -8.06 -7.71 5.89
CA ALA A 7 -7.83 -9.13 5.65
C ALA A 7 -8.15 -9.52 4.21
N GLU A 8 -9.26 -9.01 3.65
CA GLU A 8 -9.62 -9.23 2.25
C GLU A 8 -8.65 -8.55 1.30
N TRP A 9 -8.14 -7.38 1.68
CA TRP A 9 -7.14 -6.64 0.92
C TRP A 9 -5.79 -7.39 0.85
N LEU A 10 -5.30 -7.89 1.99
CA LEU A 10 -4.08 -8.71 2.02
C LEU A 10 -4.24 -10.01 1.24
N MET A 11 -5.40 -10.66 1.32
CA MET A 11 -5.68 -11.86 0.51
C MET A 11 -5.71 -11.55 -1.00
N ALA A 12 -6.20 -10.37 -1.39
CA ALA A 12 -6.23 -9.98 -2.78
C ALA A 12 -4.83 -9.68 -3.34
N ILE A 13 -3.93 -9.12 -2.51
CA ILE A 13 -2.51 -8.97 -2.84
C ILE A 13 -1.87 -10.35 -2.97
N ASP A 14 -1.97 -11.22 -1.97
CA ASP A 14 -1.39 -12.59 -2.00
C ASP A 14 -1.84 -13.41 -3.23
N ALA A 15 -3.08 -13.22 -3.68
CA ALA A 15 -3.63 -13.92 -4.84
C ALA A 15 -3.29 -13.28 -6.19
N HIS A 16 -2.66 -12.10 -6.23
CA HIS A 16 -2.38 -11.39 -7.47
C HIS A 16 -1.15 -12.00 -8.17
N PRO A 17 -1.20 -12.30 -9.49
CA PRO A 17 -0.12 -13.00 -10.17
C PRO A 17 1.16 -12.17 -10.31
N ASP A 18 1.04 -10.85 -10.30
CA ASP A 18 2.17 -9.94 -10.47
C ASP A 18 2.80 -9.49 -9.14
N THR A 19 2.21 -9.85 -8.00
CA THR A 19 2.77 -9.52 -6.69
C THR A 19 3.68 -10.62 -6.17
N ILE A 20 4.68 -10.24 -5.39
CA ILE A 20 5.62 -11.14 -4.73
C ILE A 20 5.51 -11.07 -3.20
N ASP A 21 6.18 -12.00 -2.51
CA ASP A 21 6.19 -12.08 -1.04
C ASP A 21 6.59 -10.75 -0.38
N THR A 22 7.50 -10.00 -1.01
CA THR A 22 7.94 -8.70 -0.48
C THR A 22 6.82 -7.66 -0.51
N ASP A 23 5.98 -7.64 -1.54
CA ASP A 23 4.83 -6.73 -1.61
C ASP A 23 3.83 -7.04 -0.51
N LEU A 24 3.62 -8.32 -0.22
CA LEU A 24 2.75 -8.75 0.87
C LEU A 24 3.30 -8.34 2.26
N VAL A 25 4.62 -8.42 2.46
CA VAL A 25 5.27 -7.95 3.69
C VAL A 25 5.10 -6.44 3.84
N VAL A 26 5.41 -5.67 2.79
CA VAL A 26 5.26 -4.20 2.77
C VAL A 26 3.81 -3.81 3.02
N ALA A 27 2.86 -4.46 2.34
CA ALA A 27 1.43 -4.27 2.51
C ALA A 27 0.98 -4.54 3.95
N THR A 28 1.47 -5.61 4.56
CA THR A 28 1.16 -5.97 5.96
C THR A 28 1.66 -4.91 6.93
N THR A 29 2.90 -4.43 6.76
CA THR A 29 3.49 -3.37 7.58
C THR A 29 2.69 -2.06 7.45
N LEU A 30 2.33 -1.66 6.23
CA LEU A 30 1.51 -0.47 5.97
C LEU A 30 0.13 -0.59 6.63
N ALA A 31 -0.51 -1.75 6.52
CA ALA A 31 -1.82 -2.01 7.11
C ALA A 31 -1.80 -1.96 8.64
N ASN A 32 -0.69 -2.32 9.27
CA ASN A 32 -0.50 -2.21 10.72
C ASN A 32 -0.18 -0.77 11.17
N GLY A 33 0.10 0.15 10.24
CA GLY A 33 0.51 1.51 10.55
C GLY A 33 1.94 1.61 11.08
N ASP A 34 2.76 0.59 10.80
CA ASP A 34 4.17 0.57 11.20
C ASP A 34 4.99 1.51 10.31
N ALA A 35 5.90 2.28 10.91
CA ALA A 35 6.70 3.28 10.21
C ALA A 35 7.85 2.68 9.37
N GLU A 36 8.25 1.43 9.65
CA GLU A 36 9.40 0.79 9.02
C GLU A 36 9.16 -0.70 8.76
N VAL A 37 9.59 -1.17 7.58
CA VAL A 37 9.59 -2.58 7.22
C VAL A 37 10.92 -3.20 7.64
N GLN A 38 10.91 -3.99 8.73
CA GLN A 38 12.12 -4.62 9.25
C GLN A 38 12.61 -5.74 8.32
N GLY A 39 13.92 -5.75 8.02
CA GLY A 39 14.56 -6.81 7.25
C GLY A 39 14.39 -6.72 5.72
N VAL A 40 13.80 -5.62 5.22
CA VAL A 40 13.70 -5.30 3.79
C VAL A 40 14.48 -4.02 3.53
N ASP A 41 15.20 -3.97 2.40
CA ASP A 41 15.93 -2.76 1.99
C ASP A 41 14.95 -1.62 1.68
N PRO A 42 15.17 -0.38 2.15
CA PRO A 42 14.29 0.76 1.87
C PRO A 42 14.04 1.02 0.37
N ALA A 43 15.01 0.73 -0.49
CA ALA A 43 14.82 0.84 -1.94
C ALA A 43 13.76 -0.16 -2.44
N ILE A 44 13.81 -1.40 -1.94
CA ILE A 44 12.83 -2.45 -2.27
C ILE A 44 11.45 -2.10 -1.71
N VAL A 45 11.39 -1.53 -0.50
CA VAL A 45 10.12 -1.04 0.07
C VAL A 45 9.49 0.02 -0.84
N THR A 46 10.31 0.92 -1.39
CA THR A 46 9.84 1.96 -2.31
C THR A 46 9.30 1.35 -3.60
N ASP A 47 10.04 0.41 -4.21
CA ASP A 47 9.62 -0.29 -5.42
C ASP A 47 8.29 -1.04 -5.21
N SER A 48 8.14 -1.77 -4.10
CA SER A 48 6.90 -2.47 -3.74
C SER A 48 5.71 -1.52 -3.53
N VAL A 49 5.94 -0.34 -2.94
CA VAL A 49 4.88 0.67 -2.80
C VAL A 49 4.43 1.19 -4.17
N GLU A 50 5.38 1.48 -5.06
CA GLU A 50 5.07 1.93 -6.43
C GLU A 50 4.30 0.85 -7.21
N GLU A 51 4.69 -0.41 -7.07
CA GLU A 51 3.99 -1.55 -7.69
C GLU A 51 2.56 -1.71 -7.16
N LEU A 52 2.36 -1.66 -5.83
CA LEU A 52 1.02 -1.73 -5.24
C LEU A 52 0.13 -0.54 -5.63
N ILE A 53 0.70 0.64 -5.88
CA ILE A 53 -0.03 1.78 -6.46
C ILE A 53 -0.41 1.49 -7.92
N ALA A 54 0.54 1.00 -8.73
CA ALA A 54 0.31 0.69 -10.14
C ALA A 54 -0.76 -0.39 -10.33
N LEU A 55 -0.80 -1.38 -9.42
CA LEU A 55 -1.80 -2.45 -9.38
C LEU A 55 -3.14 -2.00 -8.77
N GLY A 56 -3.24 -0.79 -8.22
CA GLY A 56 -4.47 -0.23 -7.65
C GLY A 56 -4.82 -0.74 -6.25
N PHE A 57 -3.88 -1.37 -5.56
CA PHE A 57 -4.01 -1.75 -4.15
C PHE A 57 -3.76 -0.57 -3.20
N LEU A 58 -3.02 0.45 -3.68
CA LEU A 58 -2.76 1.70 -2.97
C LEU A 58 -3.14 2.89 -3.85
N GLU A 59 -3.59 3.97 -3.21
CA GLU A 59 -3.81 5.27 -3.85
C GLU A 59 -3.02 6.34 -3.10
N SER A 60 -2.23 7.13 -3.84
CA SER A 60 -1.56 8.32 -3.28
C SER A 60 -2.54 9.48 -3.23
N VAL A 61 -2.92 9.89 -2.03
CA VAL A 61 -3.85 10.97 -1.77
C VAL A 61 -3.07 12.16 -1.22
N LEU A 62 -3.18 13.30 -1.91
CA LEU A 62 -2.63 14.56 -1.41
C LEU A 62 -3.47 15.07 -0.23
N ALA A 63 -2.87 15.08 0.96
CA ALA A 63 -3.41 15.78 2.12
C ALA A 63 -3.03 17.26 2.04
N ALA A 64 -3.98 18.08 1.57
CA ALA A 64 -3.80 19.53 1.43
C ALA A 64 -3.92 20.31 2.76
N ASP A 65 -4.30 19.64 3.85
CA ASP A 65 -4.63 20.27 5.15
C ASP A 65 -3.54 20.05 6.22
N HIS A 66 -2.35 19.57 5.84
CA HIS A 66 -1.24 19.39 6.78
C HIS A 66 -0.54 20.74 7.03
N PRO A 67 -0.26 21.12 8.30
CA PRO A 67 0.27 22.45 8.65
C PRO A 67 1.65 22.77 8.05
N ASN A 68 2.33 21.78 7.45
CA ASN A 68 3.64 21.91 6.81
C ASN A 68 3.63 21.82 5.26
N GLY A 69 2.46 21.76 4.60
CA GLY A 69 2.34 21.68 3.14
C GLY A 69 1.61 20.42 2.66
N GLU A 70 1.74 20.10 1.36
CA GLU A 70 1.15 18.90 0.76
C GLU A 70 1.87 17.64 1.27
N GLU A 71 1.17 16.77 2.00
CA GLU A 71 1.66 15.46 2.41
C GLU A 71 1.01 14.37 1.55
N HIS A 72 1.80 13.44 1.02
CA HIS A 72 1.26 12.27 0.32
C HIS A 72 0.87 11.19 1.33
N LEU A 73 -0.43 10.97 1.50
CA LEU A 73 -0.96 9.85 2.26
C LEU A 73 -1.23 8.66 1.34
N LEU A 74 -1.09 7.45 1.86
CA LEU A 74 -1.45 6.22 1.16
C LEU A 74 -2.80 5.73 1.67
N ALA A 75 -3.75 5.55 0.75
CA ALA A 75 -5.05 4.95 1.03
C ALA A 75 -5.10 3.51 0.49
N LEU A 76 -5.51 2.56 1.33
CA LEU A 76 -5.78 1.18 0.93
C LEU A 76 -6.96 1.13 -0.02
N CYS A 77 -6.82 0.41 -1.14
CA CYS A 77 -7.81 0.31 -2.21
C CYS A 77 -7.91 -1.12 -2.76
N PHE A 78 -9.01 -1.44 -3.43
CA PHE A 78 -9.10 -2.61 -4.29
C PHE A 78 -8.98 -2.18 -5.75
N PRO A 79 -8.28 -2.96 -6.60
CA PRO A 79 -8.23 -2.70 -8.03
C PRO A 79 -9.64 -2.61 -8.60
N ARG A 80 -9.94 -1.49 -9.27
CA ARG A 80 -11.18 -1.35 -10.03
C ARG A 80 -10.98 -2.11 -11.34
N ILE A 81 -11.54 -3.32 -11.39
CA ILE A 81 -11.62 -4.11 -12.63
C ILE A 81 -12.32 -3.24 -13.68
N HIS A 82 -11.60 -2.87 -14.74
CA HIS A 82 -12.14 -2.15 -15.90
C HIS A 82 -12.56 -3.12 -16.99
#